data_AF-A0A7W1IJQ8-F1
#
_entry.id   AF-A0A7W1IJQ8-F1
#
_cell.length_a   1.000
_cell.length_b   1.000
_cell.length_c   1.000
_cell.angle_alpha   90.00
_cell.angle_beta   90.00
_cell.angle_gamma   90.00
#
_symmetry.space_group_name_H-M   'P 1'
#
loop_
_entity.id
_entity.type
_entity.pdbx_description
1 polymer ?
#
loop_
_entity_poly.entity_id
_entity_poly.type
_entity_poly.pdbx_seq_one_letter_code
_entity_poly.pdbx_strand_id
1 'polypeptide(L)' 'MTKAHRYAVTVEWTGNRGAGTAGYRAYDRTHEISAPDPRKPGIPGSSDTAFRGDATRWNPEELLVASLSACHQLW' A
#
# COMPACT_ATOMS: atom_id res chain seq x y z
N MET A 1 -12.95 8.35 30.62
CA MET A 1 -11.74 7.57 30.27
C MET A 1 -11.60 7.57 28.76
N THR A 2 -10.50 8.09 28.22
CA THR A 2 -10.21 8.06 26.78
C THR A 2 -9.82 6.64 26.39
N LYS A 3 -10.56 6.05 25.44
CA LYS A 3 -10.25 4.72 24.91
C LYS A 3 -9.14 4.87 23.87
N ALA A 4 -8.01 4.21 24.08
CA ALA A 4 -6.91 4.21 23.11
C ALA A 4 -7.13 3.11 22.07
N HIS A 5 -7.11 3.48 20.80
CA HIS A 5 -7.16 2.56 19.67
C HIS A 5 -5.79 2.55 18.97
N ARG A 6 -5.24 1.36 18.71
CA ARG A 6 -3.96 1.19 17.99
C ARG A 6 -4.21 0.44 16.70
N TYR A 7 -3.57 0.88 15.63
CA TYR A 7 -3.63 0.28 14.31
C TYR A 7 -2.20 -0.02 13.85
N ALA A 8 -2.01 -1.14 13.16
CA ALA A 8 -0.72 -1.56 12.63
C ALA A 8 -0.93 -2.23 11.27
N VAL A 9 0.00 -1.96 10.35
CA VAL A 9 0.10 -2.58 9.04
C VAL A 9 1.58 -2.81 8.72
N THR A 10 1.85 -3.79 7.88
CA THR A 10 3.16 -4.06 7.29
C THR A 10 3.09 -3.73 5.81
N VAL A 11 4.12 -3.05 5.30
CA VAL A 11 4.28 -2.79 3.87
C VAL A 11 5.59 -3.45 3.42
N GLU A 12 5.47 -4.48 2.59
CA GLU A 12 6.62 -5.24 2.09
C GLU A 12 6.81 -4.96 0.60
N TRP A 13 7.96 -4.39 0.25
CA TRP A 13 8.32 -4.19 -1.15
C TRP A 13 8.74 -5.51 -1.81
N THR A 14 8.13 -5.79 -2.95
CA THR A 14 8.33 -7.04 -3.70
C THR A 14 8.81 -6.78 -5.14
N GLY A 15 9.13 -5.54 -5.48
CA GLY A 15 9.50 -5.13 -6.84
C GLY A 15 10.94 -5.44 -7.27
N ASN A 16 11.66 -6.30 -6.54
CA ASN A 16 13.02 -6.70 -6.93
C ASN A 16 12.97 -7.61 -8.17
N ARG A 17 13.62 -7.18 -9.26
CA ARG A 17 13.74 -7.97 -10.50
C ARG A 17 15.10 -8.68 -10.65
N GLY A 18 15.85 -8.82 -9.57
CA GLY A 18 17.14 -9.53 -9.52
C GLY A 18 18.37 -8.62 -9.38
N ALA A 19 18.26 -7.33 -9.71
CA ALA A 19 19.34 -6.35 -9.56
C ALA A 19 19.15 -5.41 -8.34
N GLY A 20 18.16 -5.69 -7.48
CA GLY A 20 17.82 -4.83 -6.36
C GLY A 20 17.47 -3.41 -6.82
N THR A 21 18.03 -2.41 -6.13
CA THR A 21 17.83 -0.99 -6.41
C THR A 21 18.96 -0.36 -7.23
N ALA A 22 19.75 -1.18 -7.95
CA ALA A 22 20.97 -0.75 -8.66
C ALA A 22 20.73 0.36 -9.71
N GLY A 23 19.50 0.59 -10.13
CA GLY A 23 19.14 1.75 -10.93
C GLY A 23 17.66 2.08 -10.81
N TYR A 24 17.31 3.36 -10.99
CA TYR A 24 15.94 3.84 -10.82
C TYR A 24 14.90 3.12 -11.69
N ARG A 25 15.32 2.63 -12.86
CA ARG A 25 14.48 1.85 -13.80
C ARG A 25 14.58 0.33 -13.61
N ALA A 26 15.43 -0.16 -12.71
CA ALA A 26 15.78 -1.57 -12.60
C ALA A 26 14.76 -2.38 -11.78
N TYR A 27 13.93 -1.71 -10.98
CA TYR A 27 12.96 -2.34 -10.09
C TYR A 27 11.54 -1.81 -10.29
N ASP A 28 10.57 -2.63 -9.92
CA ASP A 28 9.15 -2.26 -9.90
C ASP A 28 8.79 -1.58 -8.57
N ARG A 29 7.66 -0.89 -8.56
CA ARG A 29 7.12 -0.23 -7.36
C ARG A 29 6.13 -1.11 -6.59
N THR A 30 6.04 -2.37 -6.96
CA THR A 30 5.12 -3.34 -6.37
C THR A 30 5.47 -3.61 -4.91
N HIS A 31 4.42 -3.65 -4.09
CA HIS A 31 4.49 -3.99 -2.69
C HIS A 31 3.19 -4.67 -2.26
N GLU A 32 3.21 -5.31 -1.10
CA GLU A 32 2.04 -5.90 -0.46
C GLU A 32 1.81 -5.20 0.88
N ILE A 33 0.58 -4.77 1.14
CA ILE A 33 0.18 -4.24 2.45
C ILE A 33 -0.60 -5.32 3.18
N SER A 34 -0.19 -5.65 4.41
CA SER A 34 -0.84 -6.64 5.24
C SER A 34 -1.13 -6.10 6.64
N ALA A 35 -2.12 -6.70 7.30
CA ALA A 35 -2.43 -6.42 8.69
C ALA A 35 -2.00 -7.60 9.59
N PRO A 36 -1.79 -7.39 10.90
CA PRO A 36 -1.46 -8.48 11.81
C PRO A 36 -2.51 -9.60 11.88
N ASP A 37 -3.78 -9.31 11.58
CA ASP A 37 -4.84 -10.31 11.52
C ASP A 37 -4.79 -11.04 10.16
N PRO A 38 -4.46 -12.33 10.11
CA PRO A 38 -4.28 -13.08 8.86
C PRO A 38 -5.57 -13.27 8.06
N ARG A 39 -6.74 -12.97 8.64
CA ARG A 39 -8.03 -13.03 7.94
C ARG A 39 -8.26 -11.82 7.05
N LYS A 40 -7.52 -10.73 7.26
CA LYS A 40 -7.58 -9.56 6.39
C LYS A 40 -6.76 -9.87 5.14
N PRO A 41 -7.37 -9.88 3.94
CA PRO A 41 -6.62 -10.10 2.72
C PRO A 41 -5.56 -9.00 2.56
N GLY A 42 -4.41 -9.38 1.99
CA GLY A 42 -3.40 -8.43 1.59
C GLY A 42 -3.92 -7.47 0.51
N ILE A 43 -3.38 -6.27 0.51
CA ILE A 43 -3.69 -5.24 -0.49
C ILE A 43 -2.48 -5.14 -1.41
N PRO A 44 -2.60 -5.56 -2.68
CA PRO A 44 -1.53 -5.40 -3.66
C PRO A 44 -1.40 -3.91 -4.01
N GLY A 45 -0.23 -3.35 -3.73
CA GLY A 45 0.06 -1.94 -3.94
C GLY A 45 1.14 -1.70 -4.99
N SER A 46 1.12 -0.51 -5.58
CA SER A 46 2.20 0.04 -6.40
C SER A 46 2.27 1.56 -6.24
N SER A 47 3.21 2.22 -6.91
CA SER A 47 3.14 3.68 -7.06
C SER A 47 2.12 4.05 -8.14
N ASP A 48 1.78 5.33 -8.27
CA ASP A 48 1.05 5.82 -9.43
C ASP A 48 1.86 5.61 -10.74
N THR A 49 1.17 5.50 -11.88
CA THR A 49 1.79 5.37 -13.20
C THR A 49 2.71 6.54 -13.57
N ALA A 50 2.41 7.76 -13.12
CA ALA A 50 3.28 8.93 -13.23
C ALA A 50 4.64 8.71 -12.53
N PHE A 51 4.67 7.84 -11.52
CA PHE A 51 5.86 7.42 -10.79
C PHE A 51 6.28 5.98 -11.11
N ARG A 52 5.87 5.47 -12.28
CA ARG A 52 6.25 4.17 -12.83
C ARG A 52 5.77 2.96 -12.04
N GLY A 53 4.66 3.10 -11.34
CA GLY A 53 3.97 1.95 -10.79
C GLY A 53 3.06 1.27 -11.82
N ASP A 54 2.19 0.43 -11.30
CA ASP A 54 1.37 -0.51 -12.04
C ASP A 54 -0.09 -0.11 -11.84
N ALA A 55 -0.76 0.30 -12.93
CA ALA A 55 -2.14 0.77 -12.92
C ALA A 55 -3.16 -0.29 -12.47
N THR A 56 -2.76 -1.56 -12.41
CA THR A 56 -3.62 -2.66 -11.95
C THR A 56 -3.60 -2.86 -10.43
N ARG A 57 -2.80 -2.04 -9.70
CA ARG A 57 -2.61 -2.12 -8.25
C ARG A 57 -2.99 -0.81 -7.58
N TRP A 58 -3.34 -0.87 -6.31
CA TRP A 58 -3.70 0.31 -5.52
C TRP A 58 -2.48 1.22 -5.33
N ASN A 59 -2.64 2.51 -5.59
CA ASN A 59 -1.62 3.49 -5.22
C ASN A 59 -1.92 4.16 -3.86
N PRO A 60 -0.92 4.74 -3.17
CA PRO A 60 -1.12 5.38 -1.88
C PRO A 60 -2.15 6.52 -1.89
N GLU A 61 -2.22 7.28 -2.99
CA GLU A 61 -3.11 8.41 -3.14
C GLU A 61 -4.58 7.97 -3.18
N GLU A 62 -4.91 6.92 -3.95
CA GLU A 62 -6.21 6.26 -4.01
C GLU A 62 -6.61 5.71 -2.63
N LEU A 63 -5.69 5.03 -1.95
CA LEU A 63 -5.92 4.47 -0.62
C LEU A 63 -6.20 5.57 0.42
N LEU A 64 -5.52 6.72 0.32
CA LEU A 64 -5.77 7.87 1.18
C LEU A 64 -7.18 8.43 0.96
N VAL A 65 -7.56 8.68 -0.31
CA VAL A 65 -8.89 9.17 -0.67
C VAL A 65 -9.97 8.19 -0.20
N ALA A 66 -9.77 6.88 -0.40
CA ALA A 66 -10.70 5.85 0.05
C ALA A 66 -10.85 5.86 1.59
N SER A 67 -9.74 5.96 2.33
CA SER A 67 -9.76 5.97 3.80
C SER A 67 -10.55 7.15 4.37
N LEU A 68 -10.32 8.36 3.85
CA LEU A 68 -11.00 9.57 4.29
C LEU A 68 -12.48 9.55 3.92
N SER A 69 -12.80 9.12 2.69
CA SER A 69 -14.18 9.01 2.23
C SER A 69 -14.98 8.03 3.08
N ALA A 70 -14.41 6.86 3.40
CA ALA A 70 -15.07 5.86 4.26
C ALA A 70 -15.26 6.37 5.69
N CYS A 71 -14.29 7.11 6.24
CA CYS A 71 -14.42 7.74 7.54
C CYS A 71 -15.57 8.75 7.60
N HIS A 72 -15.77 9.53 6.53
CA HIS A 72 -16.86 10.51 6.46
C HIS A 72 -18.22 9.88 6.11
N GLN A 73 -18.25 8.81 5.30
CA GLN A 73 -19.49 8.14 4.91
C GLN A 73 -20.20 7.49 6.10
N LEU A 74 -19.42 6.99 7.07
CA LEU A 74 -19.90 6.17 8.19
C LEU A 74 -19.91 6.95 9.52
N TRP A 75 -19.94 8.27 9.45
CA TRP A 75 -20.14 9.15 10.59
C TRP A 75 -21.51 9.82 10.54
#